data_AF-A0A946L4Y7-F1
#
_entry.id   AF-A0A946L4Y7-F1
#
_cell.length_a   1.000
_cell.length_b   1.000
_cell.length_c   1.000
_cell.angle_alpha   90.00
_cell.angle_beta   90.00
_cell.angle_gamma   90.00
#
_symmetry.space_group_name_H-M   'P 1'
#
loop_
_entity.id
_entity.type
_entity.pdbx_description
1 polymer ?
#
loop_
_entity_poly.entity_id
_entity_poly.type
_entity_poly.pdbx_seq_one_letter_code
_entity_poly.pdbx_strand_id
1 'polypeptide(L)'
;NTQKISAGFANSREKFSYSLKASQLRTDGTSSKDNNLEADGYENRSISAQLDYILPTDTIIGINSHHSTGYNEYDYCGNSSNNCQSDFTQWSTDTYWKGAINSQWDSEFHLGKSSQQRQSKNDATGDYHGEVFSSSWVNHIKLSQQQRLVSGIDYSQDSTLKSYTSSPNWKRSSTALFGNLSGDLDNSNQYNVGLRIEDNQQFGSHLTGDIAYEKALDNDSTLRLSYGEAFKAPSLYQLYDSSYGDATLQPEESSTIEIHYSRELSTGTTLNAVLFNTVISNMIDWHDPNPSNHWSIADASYMNINKAEIDGLELEIDTEIDFWKLHTSLTLLNPMDRKESKQLLGRAKRTLKLHGTRTLGTYNLSLDWVNQGHRFSYGDSRISGYSKLDLKLGHKLNQQTKLHFKVGNLFDKQYQLEKGFTTAGRTLLLSINYRMQ
;
A
#
# COMPACT_ATOMS: atom_id res chain seq x y z
N ASN A 1 17.59 16.16 11.95
CA ASN A 1 16.67 16.00 13.08
C ASN A 1 15.78 14.77 12.93
N THR A 2 16.33 13.64 12.43
CA THR A 2 15.59 12.39 12.25
C THR A 2 16.51 11.25 12.66
N GLN A 3 16.01 10.35 13.50
CA GLN A 3 16.74 9.22 14.05
C GLN A 3 15.89 7.96 13.93
N LYS A 4 16.50 6.88 13.42
CA LYS A 4 15.89 5.56 13.42
C LYS A 4 16.84 4.56 14.04
N ILE A 5 16.39 3.87 15.07
CA ILE A 5 17.12 2.79 15.73
C ILE A 5 16.25 1.54 15.65
N SER A 6 16.84 0.43 15.21
CA SER A 6 16.16 -0.86 15.21
C SER A 6 17.11 -1.96 15.59
N ALA A 7 16.66 -2.87 16.43
CA ALA A 7 17.37 -4.07 16.81
C ALA A 7 16.42 -5.26 16.72
N GLY A 8 16.94 -6.41 16.34
CA GLY A 8 16.16 -7.63 16.34
C GLY A 8 17.05 -8.86 16.26
N PHE A 9 16.50 -9.98 16.68
CA PHE A 9 17.12 -11.29 16.54
C PHE A 9 16.08 -12.26 15.98
N ALA A 10 16.57 -13.24 15.23
CA ALA A 10 15.78 -14.35 14.75
C ALA A 10 16.64 -15.61 14.87
N ASN A 11 16.04 -16.71 15.26
CA ASN A 11 16.73 -17.99 15.37
C ASN A 11 15.74 -19.15 15.19
N SER A 12 16.29 -20.31 14.86
CA SER A 12 15.53 -21.56 14.79
C SER A 12 16.31 -22.63 15.54
N ARG A 13 15.64 -23.30 16.49
CA ARG A 13 16.22 -24.37 17.30
C ARG A 13 15.21 -25.49 17.49
N GLU A 14 15.61 -26.69 17.08
CA GLU A 14 14.78 -27.89 17.15
C GLU A 14 13.41 -27.66 16.48
N LYS A 15 12.33 -27.70 17.26
CA LYS A 15 10.95 -27.52 16.80
C LYS A 15 10.48 -26.07 16.82
N PHE A 16 11.33 -25.11 17.17
CA PHE A 16 10.93 -23.71 17.31
C PHE A 16 11.67 -22.82 16.34
N SER A 17 10.94 -21.92 15.68
CA SER A 17 11.50 -20.78 14.98
C SER A 17 10.90 -19.52 15.58
N TYR A 18 11.72 -18.52 15.89
CA TYR A 18 11.26 -17.30 16.54
C TYR A 18 12.03 -16.07 16.09
N SER A 19 11.36 -14.93 16.12
CA SER A 19 11.99 -13.64 15.91
C SER A 19 11.38 -12.56 16.81
N LEU A 20 12.21 -11.60 17.20
CA LEU A 20 11.78 -10.40 17.90
C LEU A 20 12.51 -9.20 17.31
N LYS A 21 11.77 -8.13 17.03
CA LYS A 21 12.31 -6.89 16.50
C LYS A 21 11.68 -5.71 17.22
N ALA A 22 12.50 -4.79 17.69
CA ALA A 22 12.09 -3.50 18.20
C ALA A 22 12.63 -2.39 17.29
N SER A 23 11.84 -1.33 17.09
CA SER A 23 12.31 -0.14 16.39
C SER A 23 11.71 1.14 16.94
N GLN A 24 12.46 2.22 16.83
CA GLN A 24 12.01 3.58 17.11
C GLN A 24 12.44 4.47 15.94
N LEU A 25 11.50 5.22 15.39
CA LEU A 25 11.72 6.31 14.47
C LEU A 25 11.22 7.58 15.16
N ARG A 26 12.08 8.60 15.23
CA ARG A 26 11.71 9.93 15.70
C ARG A 26 12.23 10.98 14.74
N THR A 27 11.43 11.98 14.46
CA THR A 27 11.84 13.16 13.70
C THR A 27 11.20 14.39 14.30
N ASP A 28 11.96 15.48 14.40
CA ASP A 28 11.39 16.80 14.71
C ASP A 28 10.74 17.42 13.46
N GLY A 29 10.94 16.78 12.30
CA GLY A 29 10.27 17.12 11.05
C GLY A 29 10.64 18.48 10.48
N THR A 30 9.75 18.98 9.64
CA THR A 30 9.74 20.33 9.06
C THR A 30 8.29 20.78 9.03
N SER A 31 8.05 22.08 9.04
CA SER A 31 6.69 22.59 8.86
C SER A 31 6.05 21.99 7.63
N SER A 32 4.84 21.46 7.79
CA SER A 32 4.03 20.84 6.75
C SER A 32 3.23 21.89 5.99
N LYS A 33 3.00 23.07 6.57
CA LYS A 33 2.33 24.21 5.92
C LYS A 33 3.34 25.23 5.39
N ASP A 34 3.07 25.76 4.20
CA ASP A 34 3.79 26.93 3.71
C ASP A 34 3.55 28.19 4.58
N ASN A 35 4.60 28.99 4.77
CA ASN A 35 4.59 30.20 5.61
C ASN A 35 4.24 29.95 7.10
N ASN A 36 4.40 28.72 7.58
CA ASN A 36 4.43 28.39 9.00
C ASN A 36 5.89 28.10 9.43
N LEU A 37 6.21 28.35 10.71
CA LEU A 37 7.55 28.19 11.29
C LEU A 37 7.63 27.03 12.29
N GLU A 38 6.49 26.54 12.74
CA GLU A 38 6.39 25.38 13.61
C GLU A 38 6.75 24.11 12.81
N ALA A 39 7.47 23.18 13.42
CA ALA A 39 7.92 21.96 12.75
C ALA A 39 7.10 20.77 13.24
N ASP A 40 6.53 20.02 12.28
CA ASP A 40 5.68 18.88 12.61
C ASP A 40 6.51 17.60 12.82
N GLY A 41 6.62 17.20 14.09
CA GLY A 41 7.27 15.97 14.51
C GLY A 41 6.48 14.69 14.23
N TYR A 42 7.21 13.58 14.25
CA TYR A 42 6.65 12.24 14.21
C TYR A 42 7.48 11.28 15.04
N GLU A 43 6.80 10.46 15.85
CA GLU A 43 7.41 9.33 16.54
C GLU A 43 6.63 8.05 16.28
N ASN A 44 7.36 6.95 16.07
CA ASN A 44 6.82 5.61 16.05
C ASN A 44 7.77 4.67 16.77
N ARG A 45 7.25 3.98 17.79
CA ARG A 45 7.89 2.88 18.49
C ARG A 45 7.14 1.61 18.15
N SER A 46 7.84 0.57 17.75
CA SER A 46 7.21 -0.68 17.35
C SER A 46 7.94 -1.90 17.86
N ILE A 47 7.19 -2.95 18.18
CA ILE A 47 7.69 -4.28 18.47
C ILE A 47 6.97 -5.28 17.57
N SER A 48 7.72 -6.20 16.96
CA SER A 48 7.20 -7.33 16.20
C SER A 48 7.78 -8.62 16.77
N ALA A 49 6.95 -9.63 16.98
CA ALA A 49 7.34 -10.94 17.46
C ALA A 49 6.67 -12.03 16.62
N GLN A 50 7.44 -13.07 16.27
CA GLN A 50 6.94 -14.28 15.63
C GLN A 50 7.45 -15.50 16.39
N LEU A 51 6.58 -16.49 16.55
CA LEU A 51 6.94 -17.79 17.11
C LEU A 51 6.21 -18.88 16.32
N ASP A 52 6.97 -19.81 15.76
CA ASP A 52 6.52 -21.00 15.07
C ASP A 52 6.92 -22.25 15.87
N TYR A 53 5.98 -23.16 16.03
CA TYR A 53 6.22 -24.53 16.48
C TYR A 53 6.03 -25.49 15.30
N ILE A 54 7.11 -26.18 14.94
CA ILE A 54 7.22 -27.08 13.79
C ILE A 54 7.11 -28.52 14.31
N LEU A 55 6.03 -29.21 13.93
CA LEU A 55 5.82 -30.62 14.23
C LEU A 55 6.63 -31.52 13.28
N PRO A 56 6.87 -32.81 13.64
CA PRO A 56 7.60 -33.75 12.77
C PRO A 56 6.97 -34.00 11.39
N THR A 57 5.70 -33.64 11.20
CA THR A 57 4.95 -33.70 9.93
C THR A 57 5.17 -32.47 9.05
N ASP A 58 6.13 -31.60 9.39
CA ASP A 58 6.34 -30.27 8.84
C ASP A 58 5.12 -29.33 8.99
N THR A 59 4.18 -29.70 9.85
CA THR A 59 3.05 -28.85 10.24
C THR A 59 3.53 -27.72 11.15
N ILE A 60 3.07 -26.51 10.89
CA ILE A 60 3.43 -25.31 11.65
C ILE A 60 2.20 -24.82 12.43
N ILE A 61 2.40 -24.59 13.72
CA ILE A 61 1.49 -23.78 14.55
C ILE A 61 2.25 -22.52 14.92
N GLY A 62 1.76 -21.37 14.48
CA GLY A 62 2.48 -20.12 14.64
C GLY A 62 1.63 -19.00 15.22
N ILE A 63 2.32 -18.00 15.75
CA ILE A 63 1.77 -16.72 16.16
C ILE A 63 2.67 -15.60 15.65
N ASN A 64 2.07 -14.57 15.08
CA ASN A 64 2.73 -13.34 14.69
C ASN A 64 2.01 -12.17 15.35
N SER A 65 2.75 -11.28 16.01
CA SER A 65 2.20 -10.12 16.69
C SER A 65 3.02 -8.87 16.41
N HIS A 66 2.32 -7.76 16.20
CA HIS A 66 2.90 -6.44 16.03
C HIS A 66 2.19 -5.44 16.93
N HIS A 67 2.96 -4.56 17.54
CA HIS A 67 2.46 -3.45 18.35
C HIS A 67 3.23 -2.19 18.01
N SER A 68 2.52 -1.08 17.83
CA SER A 68 3.10 0.23 17.51
C SER A 68 2.38 1.33 18.26
N THR A 69 3.16 2.27 18.79
CA THR A 69 2.66 3.48 19.46
C THR A 69 3.46 4.68 18.99
N GLY A 70 2.83 5.86 19.03
CA GLY A 70 3.50 7.05 18.56
C GLY A 70 2.59 8.26 18.48
N TYR A 71 3.10 9.31 17.85
CA TYR A 71 2.35 10.52 17.54
C TYR A 71 2.73 11.05 16.16
N ASN A 72 1.83 11.83 15.59
CA ASN A 72 2.05 12.65 14.42
C ASN A 72 1.55 14.06 14.68
N GLU A 73 2.42 15.05 14.53
CA GLU A 73 2.05 16.45 14.50
C GLU A 73 1.68 16.86 13.06
N TYR A 74 0.73 17.77 12.93
CA TYR A 74 0.24 18.27 11.66
C TYR A 74 -0.49 19.61 11.81
N ASP A 75 -0.64 20.28 10.67
CA ASP A 75 -1.30 21.57 10.53
C ASP A 75 -2.75 21.46 10.04
N TYR A 76 -3.52 22.54 10.20
CA TYR A 76 -4.82 22.76 9.58
C TYR A 76 -5.96 21.82 10.04
N CYS A 77 -6.09 21.59 11.35
CA CYS A 77 -7.05 20.65 11.94
C CYS A 77 -8.42 21.25 12.34
N GLY A 78 -8.97 22.13 11.49
CA GLY A 78 -10.37 22.59 11.59
C GLY A 78 -10.66 23.80 12.51
N ASN A 79 -9.73 24.22 13.37
CA ASN A 79 -9.92 25.37 14.30
C ASN A 79 -8.94 26.53 14.08
N SER A 80 -8.39 26.71 12.88
CA SER A 80 -7.25 27.61 12.60
C SER A 80 -5.95 27.30 13.39
N SER A 81 -5.91 26.15 14.08
CA SER A 81 -4.70 25.63 14.71
C SER A 81 -3.76 25.04 13.66
N ASN A 82 -2.50 25.42 13.76
CA ASN A 82 -1.36 24.92 13.00
C ASN A 82 -0.35 24.26 13.97
N ASN A 83 -0.88 23.48 14.92
CA ASN A 83 -0.12 22.72 15.91
C ASN A 83 -1.05 21.66 16.52
N CYS A 84 -1.40 20.68 15.70
CA CYS A 84 -2.31 19.62 16.03
C CYS A 84 -1.51 18.33 16.20
N GLN A 85 -1.95 17.45 17.08
CA GLN A 85 -1.23 16.20 17.34
C GLN A 85 -2.21 15.03 17.38
N SER A 86 -1.82 13.93 16.76
CA SER A 86 -2.56 12.67 16.80
C SER A 86 -1.69 11.59 17.42
N ASP A 87 -2.06 11.16 18.63
CA ASP A 87 -1.45 9.99 19.26
C ASP A 87 -2.11 8.74 18.72
N PHE A 88 -1.33 7.70 18.41
CA PHE A 88 -1.85 6.44 17.92
C PHE A 88 -1.32 5.25 18.70
N THR A 89 -2.16 4.23 18.80
CA THR A 89 -1.79 2.89 19.25
C THR A 89 -2.39 1.89 18.30
N GLN A 90 -1.57 0.99 17.77
CA GLN A 90 -1.96 -0.05 16.83
C GLN A 90 -1.41 -1.38 17.32
N TRP A 91 -2.20 -2.43 17.17
CA TRP A 91 -1.70 -3.79 17.33
C TRP A 91 -2.42 -4.75 16.41
N SER A 92 -1.74 -5.83 16.06
CA SER A 92 -2.29 -6.94 15.28
C SER A 92 -1.66 -8.24 15.74
N THR A 93 -2.47 -9.26 15.96
CA THR A 93 -2.02 -10.62 16.28
C THR A 93 -2.72 -11.60 15.37
N ASP A 94 -1.96 -12.48 14.75
CA ASP A 94 -2.43 -13.58 13.92
C ASP A 94 -1.90 -14.90 14.48
N THR A 95 -2.79 -15.86 14.67
CA THR A 95 -2.43 -17.24 15.01
C THR A 95 -2.81 -18.14 13.85
N TYR A 96 -1.91 -19.04 13.48
CA TYR A 96 -2.11 -19.86 12.29
C TYR A 96 -1.70 -21.30 12.48
N TRP A 97 -2.34 -22.14 11.68
CA TRP A 97 -1.97 -23.52 11.44
C TRP A 97 -1.69 -23.70 9.95
N LYS A 98 -0.61 -24.37 9.60
CA LYS A 98 -0.25 -24.71 8.22
C LYS A 98 0.19 -26.15 8.16
N GLY A 99 -0.31 -26.94 7.21
CA GLY A 99 0.11 -28.32 7.08
C GLY A 99 -0.32 -28.99 5.79
N ALA A 100 0.46 -29.99 5.38
CA ALA A 100 0.10 -30.88 4.30
C ALA A 100 -1.00 -31.85 4.75
N ILE A 101 -2.13 -31.87 4.04
CA ILE A 101 -3.16 -32.90 4.18
C ILE A 101 -2.70 -34.18 3.47
N ASN A 102 -2.07 -34.02 2.30
CA ASN A 102 -1.38 -35.06 1.55
C ASN A 102 -0.35 -34.42 0.59
N SER A 103 0.29 -35.20 -0.28
CA SER A 103 1.34 -34.72 -1.20
C SER A 103 0.88 -33.68 -2.24
N GLN A 104 -0.42 -33.55 -2.47
CA GLN A 104 -1.02 -32.64 -3.44
C GLN A 104 -1.82 -31.51 -2.78
N TRP A 105 -2.02 -31.54 -1.46
CA TRP A 105 -2.91 -30.62 -0.78
C TRP A 105 -2.26 -30.09 0.50
N ASP A 106 -1.95 -28.79 0.48
CA ASP A 106 -1.56 -28.01 1.64
C ASP A 106 -2.73 -27.14 2.11
N SER A 107 -2.94 -27.04 3.41
CA SER A 107 -4.00 -26.22 3.98
C SER A 107 -3.46 -25.29 5.06
N GLU A 108 -4.03 -24.09 5.11
CA GLU A 108 -3.66 -23.03 6.04
C GLU A 108 -4.91 -22.44 6.68
N PHE A 109 -4.88 -22.26 8.00
CA PHE A 109 -5.94 -21.63 8.76
C PHE A 109 -5.36 -20.48 9.59
N HIS A 110 -5.99 -19.31 9.51
CA HIS A 110 -5.56 -18.08 10.16
C HIS A 110 -6.69 -17.52 11.01
N LEU A 111 -6.35 -17.04 12.20
CA LEU A 111 -7.22 -16.28 13.11
C LEU A 111 -6.49 -15.00 13.51
N GLY A 112 -6.97 -13.87 12.99
CA GLY A 112 -6.37 -12.57 13.18
C GLY A 112 -7.26 -11.63 13.98
N LYS A 113 -6.66 -10.81 14.84
CA LYS A 113 -7.32 -9.64 15.44
C LYS A 113 -6.38 -8.43 15.38
N SER A 114 -6.92 -7.29 14.98
CA SER A 114 -6.20 -6.01 14.99
C SER A 114 -7.02 -4.90 15.63
N SER A 115 -6.34 -3.90 16.16
CA SER A 115 -6.94 -2.68 16.69
C SER A 115 -6.14 -1.47 16.26
N GLN A 116 -6.85 -0.37 16.02
CA GLN A 116 -6.28 0.95 15.79
C GLN A 116 -7.00 1.95 16.68
N GLN A 117 -6.23 2.65 17.47
CA GLN A 117 -6.68 3.77 18.32
C GLN A 117 -5.97 5.04 17.89
N ARG A 118 -6.74 6.12 17.85
CA ARG A 118 -6.28 7.47 17.57
C ARG A 118 -6.86 8.40 18.63
N GLN A 119 -6.02 9.23 19.22
CA GLN A 119 -6.42 10.30 20.12
C GLN A 119 -5.94 11.62 19.56
N SER A 120 -6.87 12.53 19.31
CA SER A 120 -6.58 13.81 18.69
C SER A 120 -6.47 14.90 19.74
N LYS A 121 -5.41 15.71 19.68
CA LYS A 121 -5.17 16.88 20.53
C LYS A 121 -5.19 18.14 19.67
N ASN A 122 -5.87 19.16 20.17
CA ASN A 122 -6.09 20.45 19.50
C ASN A 122 -6.76 20.34 18.12
N ASP A 123 -7.45 19.23 17.85
CA ASP A 123 -8.00 18.87 16.55
C ASP A 123 -9.50 18.57 16.62
N ALA A 124 -10.23 18.99 15.57
CA ALA A 124 -11.66 18.80 15.39
C ALA A 124 -12.07 17.43 14.84
N THR A 125 -11.14 16.51 14.50
CA THR A 125 -11.48 15.16 14.00
C THR A 125 -11.72 14.12 15.10
N GLY A 126 -11.35 14.45 16.35
CA GLY A 126 -11.56 13.66 17.56
C GLY A 126 -11.04 12.22 17.54
N ASP A 127 -11.38 11.47 18.59
CA ASP A 127 -10.82 10.15 18.84
C ASP A 127 -11.44 9.07 17.96
N TYR A 128 -10.66 8.03 17.68
CA TYR A 128 -11.14 6.86 16.94
C TYR A 128 -10.62 5.57 17.58
N HIS A 129 -11.45 4.54 17.66
CA HIS A 129 -11.05 3.19 18.05
C HIS A 129 -11.79 2.17 17.17
N GLY A 130 -11.03 1.55 16.26
CA GLY A 130 -11.48 0.46 15.42
C GLY A 130 -10.85 -0.87 15.81
N GLU A 131 -11.59 -1.96 15.59
CA GLU A 131 -11.07 -3.33 15.66
C GLU A 131 -11.51 -4.13 14.44
N VAL A 132 -10.68 -5.06 14.00
CA VAL A 132 -11.02 -6.04 12.97
C VAL A 132 -10.69 -7.42 13.53
N PHE A 133 -11.67 -8.33 13.45
CA PHE A 133 -11.44 -9.75 13.62
C PHE A 133 -11.51 -10.43 12.25
N SER A 134 -10.64 -11.39 12.00
CA SER A 134 -10.59 -12.14 10.74
C SER A 134 -10.32 -13.62 10.98
N SER A 135 -10.91 -14.45 10.14
CA SER A 135 -10.64 -15.89 10.05
C SER A 135 -10.53 -16.24 8.59
N SER A 136 -9.51 -17.00 8.20
CA SER A 136 -9.33 -17.45 6.82
C SER A 136 -8.91 -18.91 6.81
N TRP A 137 -9.55 -19.71 5.95
CA TRP A 137 -9.15 -21.08 5.67
C TRP A 137 -8.87 -21.23 4.19
N VAL A 138 -7.61 -21.50 3.86
CA VAL A 138 -7.11 -21.57 2.49
C VAL A 138 -6.60 -22.98 2.21
N ASN A 139 -6.86 -23.46 0.99
CA ASN A 139 -6.43 -24.76 0.52
C ASN A 139 -5.70 -24.59 -0.80
N HIS A 140 -4.48 -25.12 -0.87
CA HIS A 140 -3.65 -25.15 -2.07
C HIS A 140 -3.61 -26.59 -2.59
N ILE A 141 -4.23 -26.83 -3.75
CA ILE A 141 -4.45 -28.17 -4.31
C ILE A 141 -3.77 -28.27 -5.67
N LYS A 142 -2.83 -29.21 -5.82
CA LYS A 142 -2.21 -29.58 -7.09
C LYS A 142 -3.11 -30.59 -7.81
N LEU A 143 -3.92 -30.11 -8.76
CA LEU A 143 -4.82 -30.96 -9.55
C LEU A 143 -4.04 -31.84 -10.53
N SER A 144 -2.95 -31.29 -11.09
CA SER A 144 -2.00 -31.99 -11.97
C SER A 144 -0.61 -31.37 -11.83
N GLN A 145 0.35 -31.77 -12.68
CA GLN A 145 1.66 -31.10 -12.73
C GLN A 145 1.55 -29.67 -13.30
N GLN A 146 0.53 -29.41 -14.12
CA GLN A 146 0.31 -28.15 -14.82
C GLN A 146 -0.79 -27.29 -14.19
N GLN A 147 -1.61 -27.83 -13.28
CA GLN A 147 -2.79 -27.15 -12.76
C GLN A 147 -2.82 -27.08 -11.24
N ARG A 148 -3.16 -25.90 -10.72
CA ARG A 148 -3.31 -25.61 -9.30
C ARG A 148 -4.65 -24.95 -9.03
N LEU A 149 -5.30 -25.38 -7.97
CA LEU A 149 -6.50 -24.76 -7.42
C LEU A 149 -6.17 -24.20 -6.04
N VAL A 150 -6.44 -22.92 -5.84
CA VAL A 150 -6.49 -22.31 -4.52
C VAL A 150 -7.93 -22.02 -4.18
N SER A 151 -8.43 -22.50 -3.05
CA SER A 151 -9.81 -22.25 -2.63
C SER A 151 -9.89 -22.01 -1.13
N GLY A 152 -10.84 -21.19 -0.70
CA GLY A 152 -10.96 -20.89 0.72
C GLY A 152 -12.23 -20.17 1.10
N ILE A 153 -12.37 -20.01 2.41
CA ILE A 153 -13.42 -19.23 3.06
C ILE A 153 -12.77 -18.16 3.93
N ASP A 154 -13.24 -16.93 3.79
CA ASP A 154 -12.85 -15.81 4.63
C ASP A 154 -14.05 -15.33 5.46
N TYR A 155 -13.78 -14.91 6.68
CA TYR A 155 -14.70 -14.17 7.52
C TYR A 155 -13.98 -12.97 8.10
N SER A 156 -14.61 -11.79 8.05
CA SER A 156 -14.11 -10.57 8.68
C SER A 156 -15.23 -9.88 9.43
N GLN A 157 -14.92 -9.27 10.57
CA GLN A 157 -15.83 -8.39 11.29
C GLN A 157 -15.12 -7.10 11.67
N ASP A 158 -15.55 -6.00 11.06
CA ASP A 158 -15.14 -4.65 11.40
C ASP A 158 -15.93 -4.18 12.61
N SER A 159 -15.30 -3.42 13.51
CA SER A 159 -15.96 -2.78 14.64
C SER A 159 -15.42 -1.38 14.87
N THR A 160 -16.30 -0.41 15.15
CA THR A 160 -15.93 0.94 15.61
C THR A 160 -16.48 1.14 17.02
N LEU A 161 -15.57 1.17 17.99
CA LEU A 161 -15.87 1.28 19.41
C LEU A 161 -15.90 2.73 19.88
N LYS A 162 -15.17 3.62 19.19
CA LYS A 162 -15.17 5.06 19.41
C LYS A 162 -15.06 5.81 18.09
N SER A 163 -15.88 6.84 17.89
CA SER A 163 -15.77 7.81 16.80
C SER A 163 -16.10 9.19 17.35
N TYR A 164 -15.15 10.12 17.25
CA TYR A 164 -15.24 11.44 17.83
C TYR A 164 -15.49 11.39 19.36
N THR A 165 -16.59 11.98 19.83
CA THR A 165 -17.04 11.93 21.23
C THR A 165 -17.95 10.75 21.54
N SER A 166 -18.39 10.00 20.52
CA SER A 166 -19.34 8.90 20.64
C SER A 166 -18.66 7.54 20.85
N SER A 167 -19.35 6.61 21.50
CA SER A 167 -18.93 5.20 21.67
C SER A 167 -19.99 4.25 21.08
N PRO A 168 -20.10 4.18 19.75
CA PRO A 168 -21.29 3.64 19.09
C PRO A 168 -21.35 2.12 19.02
N ASN A 169 -20.20 1.43 19.13
CA ASN A 169 -20.09 -0.03 18.98
C ASN A 169 -20.72 -0.55 17.66
N TRP A 170 -20.46 0.15 16.54
CA TRP A 170 -20.87 -0.31 15.22
C TRP A 170 -20.09 -1.57 14.84
N LYS A 171 -20.76 -2.51 14.19
CA LYS A 171 -20.15 -3.76 13.71
C LYS A 171 -20.70 -4.12 12.35
N ARG A 172 -19.85 -4.71 11.51
CA ARG A 172 -20.25 -5.29 10.22
C ARG A 172 -19.41 -6.52 9.94
N SER A 173 -20.06 -7.64 9.69
CA SER A 173 -19.41 -8.86 9.23
C SER A 173 -19.48 -9.02 7.72
N SER A 174 -18.51 -9.72 7.15
CA SER A 174 -18.49 -10.19 5.78
C SER A 174 -17.97 -11.63 5.75
N THR A 175 -18.61 -12.50 4.95
CA THR A 175 -18.15 -13.88 4.73
C THR A 175 -17.99 -14.11 3.25
N ALA A 176 -16.86 -14.66 2.83
CA ALA A 176 -16.61 -14.92 1.42
C ALA A 176 -16.16 -16.35 1.15
N LEU A 177 -16.63 -16.90 0.04
CA LEU A 177 -16.12 -18.13 -0.56
C LEU A 177 -15.38 -17.78 -1.85
N PHE A 178 -14.20 -18.35 -2.04
CA PHE A 178 -13.40 -18.07 -3.24
C PHE A 178 -12.71 -19.32 -3.79
N GLY A 179 -12.40 -19.25 -5.09
CA GLY A 179 -11.64 -20.24 -5.81
C GLY A 179 -10.85 -19.59 -6.94
N ASN A 180 -9.61 -20.01 -7.12
CA ASN A 180 -8.72 -19.60 -8.19
C ASN A 180 -8.07 -20.84 -8.83
N LEU A 181 -8.30 -21.02 -10.11
CA LEU A 181 -7.71 -22.08 -10.93
C LEU A 181 -6.67 -21.46 -11.86
N SER A 182 -5.44 -21.93 -11.76
CA SER A 182 -4.35 -21.50 -12.64
C SER A 182 -3.56 -22.68 -13.18
N GLY A 183 -2.93 -22.50 -14.34
CA GLY A 183 -2.10 -23.52 -14.91
C GLY A 183 -1.61 -23.27 -16.33
N ASP A 184 -0.90 -24.27 -16.84
CA ASP A 184 -0.37 -24.29 -18.20
C ASP A 184 -1.27 -25.16 -19.09
N LEU A 185 -1.72 -24.62 -20.22
CA LEU A 185 -2.39 -25.40 -21.27
C LEU A 185 -1.35 -26.19 -22.08
N ASP A 186 -0.20 -25.57 -22.32
CA ASP A 186 1.01 -26.15 -22.91
C ASP A 186 2.22 -25.27 -22.53
N ASN A 187 3.40 -25.56 -23.11
CA ASN A 187 4.65 -24.86 -22.79
C ASN A 187 4.65 -23.34 -23.13
N SER A 188 3.68 -22.86 -23.90
CA SER A 188 3.59 -21.50 -24.40
C SER A 188 2.33 -20.76 -23.96
N ASN A 189 1.41 -21.42 -23.25
CA ASN A 189 0.08 -20.89 -22.96
C ASN A 189 -0.28 -21.14 -21.49
N GLN A 190 -0.51 -20.07 -20.74
CA GLN A 190 -0.91 -20.13 -19.33
C GLN A 190 -2.22 -19.39 -19.09
N TYR A 191 -2.94 -19.80 -18.05
CA TYR A 191 -4.21 -19.19 -17.68
C TYR A 191 -4.37 -19.06 -16.16
N ASN A 192 -5.23 -18.14 -15.78
CA ASN A 192 -5.71 -17.95 -14.41
C ASN A 192 -7.18 -17.54 -14.44
N VAL A 193 -8.02 -18.16 -13.61
CA VAL A 193 -9.43 -17.83 -13.45
C VAL A 193 -9.77 -17.82 -11.96
N GLY A 194 -10.20 -16.67 -11.44
CA GLY A 194 -10.64 -16.49 -10.06
C GLY A 194 -12.11 -16.09 -9.96
N LEU A 195 -12.79 -16.60 -8.93
CA LEU A 195 -14.13 -16.19 -8.53
C LEU A 195 -14.18 -16.04 -7.01
N ARG A 196 -14.87 -15.00 -6.55
CA ARG A 196 -15.14 -14.73 -5.13
C ARG A 196 -16.57 -14.25 -4.96
N ILE A 197 -17.34 -14.94 -4.13
CA ILE A 197 -18.65 -14.48 -3.66
C ILE A 197 -18.52 -14.06 -2.20
N GLU A 198 -18.91 -12.83 -1.91
CA GLU A 198 -18.84 -12.24 -0.58
C GLU A 198 -20.23 -11.80 -0.13
N ASP A 199 -20.70 -12.33 0.99
CA ASP A 199 -21.91 -11.90 1.67
C ASP A 199 -21.57 -10.87 2.75
N ASN A 200 -21.82 -9.60 2.44
CA ASN A 200 -21.61 -8.49 3.34
C ASN A 200 -22.90 -8.21 4.13
N GLN A 201 -22.81 -8.17 5.46
CA GLN A 201 -23.98 -8.01 6.34
C GLN A 201 -24.86 -6.80 6.00
N GLN A 202 -24.27 -5.72 5.49
CA GLN A 202 -24.99 -4.47 5.20
C GLN A 202 -25.35 -4.32 3.71
N PHE A 203 -24.48 -4.79 2.81
CA PHE A 203 -24.61 -4.54 1.37
C PHE A 203 -25.09 -5.77 0.57
N GLY A 204 -25.27 -6.90 1.24
CA GLY A 204 -25.70 -8.15 0.61
C GLY A 204 -24.55 -8.87 -0.10
N SER A 205 -24.92 -9.73 -1.04
CA SER A 205 -23.96 -10.60 -1.72
C SER A 205 -23.37 -9.94 -2.99
N HIS A 206 -22.05 -9.99 -3.12
CA HIS A 206 -21.30 -9.47 -4.27
C HIS A 206 -20.45 -10.60 -4.88
N LEU A 207 -20.56 -10.77 -6.20
CA LEU A 207 -19.71 -11.67 -6.97
C LEU A 207 -18.65 -10.83 -7.69
N THR A 208 -17.39 -11.22 -7.54
CA THR A 208 -16.26 -10.65 -8.28
C THR A 208 -15.46 -11.78 -8.90
N GLY A 209 -14.75 -11.48 -9.99
CA GLY A 209 -13.92 -12.47 -10.64
C GLY A 209 -12.80 -11.85 -11.44
N ASP A 210 -11.84 -12.69 -11.79
CA ASP A 210 -10.73 -12.32 -12.65
C ASP A 210 -10.40 -13.45 -13.63
N ILE A 211 -9.93 -13.06 -14.80
CA ILE A 211 -9.42 -13.97 -15.81
C ILE A 211 -8.15 -13.38 -16.42
N ALA A 212 -7.13 -14.21 -16.58
CA ALA A 212 -5.94 -13.85 -17.31
C ALA A 212 -5.51 -15.00 -18.23
N TYR A 213 -4.97 -14.64 -19.37
CA TYR A 213 -4.35 -15.55 -20.31
C TYR A 213 -3.02 -14.97 -20.76
N GLU A 214 -1.98 -15.79 -20.66
CA GLU A 214 -0.62 -15.44 -21.07
C GLU A 214 -0.16 -16.38 -22.18
N LYS A 215 0.55 -15.82 -23.15
CA LYS A 215 1.09 -16.54 -24.28
C LYS A 215 2.53 -16.11 -24.56
N ALA A 216 3.44 -17.09 -24.60
CA ALA A 216 4.75 -16.92 -25.22
C ALA A 216 4.58 -16.79 -26.73
N LEU A 217 4.93 -15.64 -27.29
CA LEU A 217 4.85 -15.38 -28.73
C LEU A 217 6.05 -15.98 -29.46
N ASP A 218 7.21 -15.93 -28.81
CA ASP A 218 8.49 -16.53 -29.20
C ASP A 218 9.33 -16.78 -27.93
N ASN A 219 10.63 -17.06 -28.08
CA ASN A 219 11.51 -17.34 -26.94
C ASN A 219 11.79 -16.11 -26.07
N ASP A 220 11.59 -14.91 -26.60
CA ASP A 220 12.01 -13.66 -25.97
C ASP A 220 10.80 -12.77 -25.60
N SER A 221 9.59 -13.11 -26.04
CA SER A 221 8.40 -12.25 -25.94
C SER A 221 7.18 -12.96 -25.37
N THR A 222 6.49 -12.31 -24.43
CA THR A 222 5.20 -12.77 -23.88
C THR A 222 4.13 -11.71 -24.02
N LEU A 223 2.89 -12.15 -24.21
CA LEU A 223 1.70 -11.31 -24.22
C LEU A 223 0.71 -11.85 -23.20
N ARG A 224 0.24 -10.99 -22.29
CA ARG A 224 -0.77 -11.30 -21.30
C ARG A 224 -1.96 -10.38 -21.46
N LEU A 225 -3.15 -10.97 -21.43
CA LEU A 225 -4.44 -10.27 -21.41
C LEU A 225 -5.11 -10.59 -20.08
N SER A 226 -5.65 -9.59 -19.39
CA SER A 226 -6.43 -9.82 -18.18
C SER A 226 -7.63 -8.91 -18.03
N TYR A 227 -8.66 -9.44 -17.36
CA TYR A 227 -9.83 -8.72 -16.89
C TYR A 227 -10.04 -9.06 -15.42
N GLY A 228 -10.38 -8.08 -14.59
CA GLY A 228 -10.68 -8.31 -13.19
C GLY A 228 -11.69 -7.32 -12.65
N GLU A 229 -12.52 -7.79 -11.73
CA GLU A 229 -13.50 -6.99 -10.98
C GLU A 229 -13.11 -6.92 -9.51
N ALA A 230 -13.44 -5.81 -8.86
CA ALA A 230 -13.24 -5.63 -7.43
C ALA A 230 -14.40 -4.85 -6.82
N PHE A 231 -14.60 -5.10 -5.52
CA PHE A 231 -15.65 -4.52 -4.70
C PHE A 231 -15.04 -3.97 -3.41
N LYS A 232 -15.52 -2.82 -2.95
CA LYS A 232 -15.14 -2.23 -1.66
C LYS A 232 -16.35 -1.60 -0.97
N ALA A 233 -16.75 -2.19 0.15
CA ALA A 233 -17.75 -1.58 1.01
C ALA A 233 -17.22 -0.27 1.64
N PRO A 234 -18.09 0.74 1.87
CA PRO A 234 -17.73 1.94 2.63
C PRO A 234 -17.21 1.55 4.03
N SER A 235 -16.27 2.30 4.59
CA SER A 235 -15.85 2.06 5.98
C SER A 235 -16.96 2.45 6.97
N LEU A 236 -16.93 1.88 8.18
CA LEU A 236 -17.87 2.28 9.25
C LEU A 236 -17.76 3.78 9.59
N TYR A 237 -16.57 4.36 9.46
CA TYR A 237 -16.35 5.79 9.63
C TYR A 237 -17.05 6.60 8.53
N GLN A 238 -16.90 6.21 7.27
CA GLN A 238 -17.58 6.86 6.14
C GLN A 238 -19.11 6.75 6.22
N LEU A 239 -19.65 5.70 6.84
CA LEU A 239 -21.09 5.49 6.97
C LEU A 239 -21.71 6.25 8.14
N TYR A 240 -21.03 6.28 9.28
CA TYR A 240 -21.68 6.58 10.55
C TYR A 240 -20.99 7.64 11.40
N ASP A 241 -19.80 8.12 11.02
CA ASP A 241 -19.19 9.21 11.75
C ASP A 241 -20.16 10.39 11.87
N SER A 242 -20.33 10.91 13.08
CA SER A 242 -21.36 11.90 13.38
C SER A 242 -21.15 13.25 12.68
N SER A 243 -19.92 13.51 12.23
CA SER A 243 -19.56 14.79 11.62
C SER A 243 -19.69 14.74 10.10
N TYR A 244 -19.27 13.63 9.48
CA TYR A 244 -19.12 13.54 8.01
C TYR A 244 -19.64 12.25 7.38
N GLY A 245 -20.14 11.31 8.18
CA GLY A 245 -20.63 10.02 7.70
C GLY A 245 -21.93 10.15 6.92
N ASP A 246 -22.09 9.31 5.90
CA ASP A 246 -23.33 9.18 5.13
C ASP A 246 -23.74 7.70 5.06
N ALA A 247 -24.83 7.36 5.74
CA ALA A 247 -25.34 5.98 5.79
C ALA A 247 -25.97 5.52 4.47
N THR A 248 -26.16 6.42 3.49
CA THR A 248 -26.72 6.11 2.16
C THR A 248 -25.66 5.68 1.14
N LEU A 249 -24.37 5.76 1.51
CA LEU A 249 -23.26 5.35 0.64
C LEU A 249 -23.44 3.94 0.12
N GLN A 250 -23.22 3.80 -1.18
CA GLN A 250 -23.12 2.53 -1.88
C GLN A 250 -21.66 2.05 -1.91
N PRO A 251 -21.43 0.74 -2.08
CA PRO A 251 -20.10 0.22 -2.30
C PRO A 251 -19.45 0.71 -3.60
N GLU A 252 -18.13 0.84 -3.57
CA GLU A 252 -17.32 1.10 -4.75
C GLU A 252 -17.12 -0.22 -5.52
N GLU A 253 -17.39 -0.21 -6.82
CA GLU A 253 -17.15 -1.34 -7.71
C GLU A 253 -16.19 -0.92 -8.81
N SER A 254 -15.27 -1.79 -9.18
CA SER A 254 -14.34 -1.50 -10.27
C SER A 254 -14.14 -2.68 -11.20
N SER A 255 -13.86 -2.39 -12.46
CA SER A 255 -13.40 -3.37 -13.43
C SER A 255 -12.19 -2.82 -14.18
N THR A 256 -11.22 -3.70 -14.45
CA THR A 256 -9.99 -3.34 -15.16
C THR A 256 -9.73 -4.34 -16.28
N ILE A 257 -9.40 -3.82 -17.46
CA ILE A 257 -8.85 -4.59 -18.58
C ILE A 257 -7.39 -4.19 -18.76
N GLU A 258 -6.50 -5.16 -18.90
CA GLU A 258 -5.07 -4.93 -19.11
C GLU A 258 -4.51 -5.78 -20.26
N ILE A 259 -3.60 -5.18 -21.01
CA ILE A 259 -2.75 -5.84 -22.01
C ILE A 259 -1.31 -5.59 -21.60
N HIS A 260 -0.58 -6.65 -21.29
CA HIS A 260 0.84 -6.60 -20.92
C HIS A 260 1.68 -7.32 -21.97
N TYR A 261 2.68 -6.62 -22.50
CA TYR A 261 3.69 -7.17 -23.38
C TYR A 261 5.06 -7.12 -22.67
N SER A 262 5.77 -8.24 -22.64
CA SER A 262 7.14 -8.32 -22.15
C SER A 262 8.05 -8.82 -23.24
N ARG A 263 9.26 -8.28 -23.33
CA ARG A 263 10.29 -8.73 -24.27
C ARG A 263 11.71 -8.61 -23.75
N GLU A 264 12.51 -9.65 -23.85
CA GLU A 264 13.96 -9.57 -23.81
C GLU A 264 14.46 -8.98 -25.15
N LEU A 265 15.01 -7.76 -25.10
CA LEU A 265 15.52 -7.07 -26.30
C LEU A 265 16.94 -7.53 -26.66
N SER A 266 17.71 -7.88 -25.64
CA SER A 266 19.06 -8.46 -25.70
C SER A 266 19.43 -8.98 -24.32
N THR A 267 20.51 -9.74 -24.21
CA THR A 267 20.98 -10.25 -22.92
C THR A 267 21.15 -9.10 -21.91
N GLY A 268 20.40 -9.17 -20.81
CA GLY A 268 20.42 -8.16 -19.75
C GLY A 268 19.61 -6.91 -20.05
N THR A 269 18.75 -6.90 -21.07
CA THR A 269 17.81 -5.80 -21.35
C THR A 269 16.39 -6.33 -21.60
N THR A 270 15.44 -5.92 -20.76
CA THR A 270 14.03 -6.31 -20.86
C THR A 270 13.15 -5.06 -20.97
N LEU A 271 12.15 -5.13 -21.84
CA LEU A 271 11.10 -4.14 -22.01
C LEU A 271 9.77 -4.71 -21.52
N ASN A 272 9.04 -3.95 -20.72
CA ASN A 272 7.65 -4.23 -20.37
C ASN A 272 6.77 -3.06 -20.81
N ALA A 273 5.60 -3.37 -21.34
CA ALA A 273 4.59 -2.39 -21.72
C ALA A 273 3.20 -2.84 -21.27
N VAL A 274 2.50 -2.02 -20.50
CA VAL A 274 1.14 -2.29 -20.02
C VAL A 274 0.20 -1.19 -20.48
N LEU A 275 -0.86 -1.57 -21.17
CA LEU A 275 -1.99 -0.70 -21.48
C LEU A 275 -3.18 -1.15 -20.63
N PHE A 276 -3.80 -0.24 -19.89
CA PHE A 276 -4.94 -0.56 -19.04
C PHE A 276 -6.05 0.49 -19.10
N ASN A 277 -7.25 0.03 -18.80
CA ASN A 277 -8.42 0.88 -18.53
C ASN A 277 -9.11 0.35 -17.28
N THR A 278 -9.25 1.23 -16.27
CA THR A 278 -10.00 0.95 -15.05
C THR A 278 -11.24 1.83 -15.00
N VAL A 279 -12.40 1.23 -14.82
CA VAL A 279 -13.66 1.91 -14.54
C VAL A 279 -14.03 1.68 -13.09
N ILE A 280 -14.36 2.74 -12.37
CA ILE A 280 -14.80 2.69 -10.98
C ILE A 280 -16.19 3.33 -10.90
N SER A 281 -17.18 2.55 -10.49
CA SER A 281 -18.55 2.99 -10.23
C SER A 281 -18.73 3.27 -8.74
N ASN A 282 -19.56 4.27 -8.43
CA ASN A 282 -19.86 4.68 -7.05
C ASN A 282 -18.61 4.97 -6.20
N MET A 283 -17.53 5.49 -6.81
CA MET A 283 -16.32 5.84 -6.07
C MET A 283 -16.67 6.77 -4.91
N ILE A 284 -16.19 6.49 -3.70
CA ILE A 284 -16.49 7.30 -2.53
C ILE A 284 -15.46 8.41 -2.47
N ASP A 285 -15.92 9.66 -2.52
CA ASP A 285 -15.07 10.83 -2.43
C ASP A 285 -15.60 11.81 -1.37
N TRP A 286 -14.74 12.75 -0.99
CA TRP A 286 -15.09 13.84 -0.11
C TRP A 286 -15.85 14.92 -0.87
N HIS A 287 -17.06 15.24 -0.41
CA HIS A 287 -17.83 16.37 -0.90
C HIS A 287 -17.80 17.50 0.11
N ASP A 288 -17.44 18.68 -0.36
CA ASP A 288 -17.55 19.93 0.38
C ASP A 288 -18.33 20.92 -0.51
N PRO A 289 -19.48 21.42 -0.04
CA PRO A 289 -20.33 22.33 -0.80
C PRO A 289 -19.71 23.72 -0.97
N ASN A 290 -18.65 24.07 -0.24
CA ASN A 290 -17.93 25.33 -0.40
C ASN A 290 -16.40 25.13 -0.47
N PRO A 291 -15.89 24.58 -1.58
CA PRO A 291 -14.47 24.29 -1.72
C PRO A 291 -13.58 25.55 -1.75
N SER A 292 -14.18 26.74 -1.91
CA SER A 292 -13.46 28.01 -1.86
C SER A 292 -13.28 28.56 -0.45
N ASN A 293 -14.02 28.05 0.55
CA ASN A 293 -13.94 28.47 1.93
C ASN A 293 -13.54 27.30 2.83
N HIS A 294 -12.24 27.00 2.85
CA HIS A 294 -11.67 25.94 3.68
C HIS A 294 -11.89 26.13 5.20
N TRP A 295 -12.42 27.26 5.66
CA TRP A 295 -12.73 27.55 7.07
C TRP A 295 -14.10 27.05 7.52
N SER A 296 -14.94 26.55 6.60
CA SER A 296 -16.28 26.05 6.91
C SER A 296 -16.58 24.80 6.09
N ILE A 297 -16.25 23.64 6.67
CA ILE A 297 -16.66 22.31 6.19
C ILE A 297 -18.07 21.93 6.70
N ALA A 298 -18.89 22.93 7.03
CA ALA A 298 -20.29 22.72 7.35
C ALA A 298 -20.97 22.07 6.13
N ASP A 299 -21.73 21.01 6.37
CA ASP A 299 -22.41 20.20 5.35
C ASP A 299 -21.47 19.41 4.42
N ALA A 300 -20.17 19.29 4.75
CA ALA A 300 -19.28 18.38 4.05
C ALA A 300 -19.54 16.93 4.48
N SER A 301 -19.48 16.00 3.53
CA SER A 301 -19.74 14.58 3.79
C SER A 301 -19.03 13.71 2.78
N TYR A 302 -18.95 12.41 3.09
CA TYR A 302 -18.65 11.43 2.05
C TYR A 302 -19.83 11.29 1.09
N MET A 303 -19.55 11.11 -0.20
CA MET A 303 -20.56 10.78 -1.21
C MET A 303 -20.01 9.81 -2.25
N ASN A 304 -20.90 9.08 -2.92
CA ASN A 304 -20.53 8.35 -4.13
C ASN A 304 -20.49 9.31 -5.34
N ILE A 305 -19.35 9.42 -6.00
CA ILE A 305 -19.25 9.97 -7.36
C ILE A 305 -19.57 8.86 -8.36
N ASN A 306 -20.36 9.19 -9.39
CA ASN A 306 -21.00 8.17 -10.24
C ASN A 306 -19.98 7.26 -10.95
N LYS A 307 -18.99 7.85 -11.63
CA LYS A 307 -18.07 7.09 -12.49
C LYS A 307 -16.71 7.79 -12.62
N ALA A 308 -15.68 7.15 -12.09
CA ALA A 308 -14.29 7.47 -12.38
C ALA A 308 -13.74 6.50 -13.43
N GLU A 309 -12.87 6.99 -14.31
CA GLU A 309 -12.26 6.19 -15.36
C GLU A 309 -10.79 6.58 -15.52
N ILE A 310 -9.92 5.58 -15.56
CA ILE A 310 -8.47 5.76 -15.59
C ILE A 310 -7.93 4.95 -16.77
N ASP A 311 -7.56 5.64 -17.84
CA ASP A 311 -6.76 5.07 -18.92
C ASP A 311 -5.27 5.22 -18.59
N GLY A 312 -4.47 4.19 -18.82
CA GLY A 312 -3.05 4.24 -18.53
C GLY A 312 -2.16 3.48 -19.50
N LEU A 313 -0.97 4.01 -19.74
CA LEU A 313 0.16 3.34 -20.38
C LEU A 313 1.35 3.35 -19.43
N GLU A 314 1.90 2.18 -19.19
CA GLU A 314 3.14 1.99 -18.42
C GLU A 314 4.19 1.33 -19.30
N LEU A 315 5.39 1.90 -19.31
CA LEU A 315 6.55 1.36 -20.01
C LEU A 315 7.69 1.23 -19.02
N GLU A 316 8.31 0.07 -18.96
CA GLU A 316 9.47 -0.19 -18.11
C GLU A 316 10.61 -0.81 -18.93
N ILE A 317 11.83 -0.34 -18.66
CA ILE A 317 13.05 -0.90 -19.25
C ILE A 317 14.04 -1.18 -18.12
N ASP A 318 14.39 -2.45 -17.98
CA ASP A 318 15.51 -2.92 -17.17
C ASP A 318 16.68 -3.19 -18.11
N THR A 319 17.86 -2.64 -17.80
CA THR A 319 19.05 -2.84 -18.64
C THR A 319 20.34 -2.83 -17.82
N GLU A 320 21.33 -3.60 -18.26
CA GLU A 320 22.69 -3.54 -17.75
C GLU A 320 23.65 -2.89 -18.77
N ILE A 321 24.21 -1.72 -18.44
CA ILE A 321 25.13 -0.96 -19.30
C ILE A 321 26.38 -0.60 -18.50
N ASP A 322 27.57 -1.01 -18.94
CA ASP A 322 28.86 -0.71 -18.28
C ASP A 322 28.84 -0.97 -16.76
N PHE A 323 28.31 -2.14 -16.36
CA PHE A 323 28.12 -2.58 -14.97
C PHE A 323 27.12 -1.75 -14.15
N TRP A 324 26.38 -0.84 -14.77
CA TRP A 324 25.21 -0.21 -14.19
C TRP A 324 23.98 -1.08 -14.43
N LYS A 325 23.25 -1.36 -13.36
CA LYS A 325 21.89 -1.89 -13.45
C LYS A 325 20.94 -0.71 -13.41
N LEU A 326 20.20 -0.51 -14.49
CA LEU A 326 19.28 0.60 -14.69
C LEU A 326 17.86 0.06 -14.80
N HIS A 327 16.94 0.71 -14.09
CA HIS A 327 15.51 0.51 -14.23
C HIS A 327 14.87 1.86 -14.53
N THR A 328 14.18 1.96 -15.65
CA THR A 328 13.47 3.17 -16.08
C THR A 328 11.99 2.85 -16.22
N SER A 329 11.12 3.68 -15.62
CA SER A 329 9.67 3.53 -15.78
C SER A 329 8.99 4.84 -16.19
N LEU A 330 8.09 4.76 -17.16
CA LEU A 330 7.24 5.85 -17.64
C LEU A 330 5.78 5.46 -17.45
N THR A 331 5.04 6.28 -16.70
CA THR A 331 3.60 6.14 -16.51
C THR A 331 2.89 7.34 -17.11
N LEU A 332 1.96 7.08 -18.04
CA LEU A 332 1.06 8.07 -18.63
C LEU A 332 -0.37 7.73 -18.22
N LEU A 333 -1.07 8.69 -17.60
CA LEU A 333 -2.43 8.49 -17.08
C LEU A 333 -3.39 9.52 -17.66
N ASN A 334 -4.63 9.09 -17.85
CA ASN A 334 -5.79 9.94 -18.03
C ASN A 334 -6.85 9.63 -16.95
N PRO A 335 -6.66 10.12 -15.70
CA PRO A 335 -7.55 9.81 -14.59
C PRO A 335 -8.69 10.84 -14.54
N MET A 336 -9.89 10.46 -14.93
CA MET A 336 -11.02 11.38 -15.10
C MET A 336 -12.21 10.96 -14.24
N ASP A 337 -12.86 11.93 -13.58
CA ASP A 337 -14.27 11.84 -13.23
C ASP A 337 -15.09 12.10 -14.50
N ARG A 338 -15.86 11.10 -14.95
CA ARG A 338 -16.63 11.19 -16.19
C ARG A 338 -17.91 12.02 -16.05
N LYS A 339 -18.46 12.17 -14.84
CA LYS A 339 -19.65 12.99 -14.58
C LYS A 339 -19.31 14.47 -14.64
N GLU A 340 -18.26 14.86 -13.93
CA GLU A 340 -17.81 16.26 -13.85
C GLU A 340 -16.89 16.65 -15.02
N SER A 341 -16.45 15.68 -15.82
CA SER A 341 -15.46 15.87 -16.89
C SER A 341 -14.16 16.51 -16.38
N LYS A 342 -13.78 16.19 -15.14
CA LYS A 342 -12.59 16.72 -14.45
C LYS A 342 -11.54 15.64 -14.24
N GLN A 343 -10.29 16.07 -14.13
CA GLN A 343 -9.22 15.16 -13.73
C GLN A 343 -9.38 14.81 -12.25
N LEU A 344 -9.24 13.54 -11.89
CA LEU A 344 -9.18 13.14 -10.48
C LEU A 344 -7.99 13.80 -9.77
N LEU A 345 -8.23 14.32 -8.57
CA LEU A 345 -7.27 15.09 -7.78
C LEU A 345 -6.04 14.24 -7.37
N GLY A 346 -4.93 14.91 -7.05
CA GLY A 346 -3.69 14.32 -6.53
C GLY A 346 -2.85 13.55 -7.56
N ARG A 347 -3.39 13.25 -8.74
CA ARG A 347 -2.75 12.37 -9.74
C ARG A 347 -2.03 13.20 -10.81
N ALA A 348 -0.74 12.92 -11.03
CA ALA A 348 -0.01 13.51 -12.15
C ALA A 348 -0.23 12.66 -13.41
N LYS A 349 -0.54 13.27 -14.56
CA LYS A 349 -0.76 12.54 -15.82
C LYS A 349 0.51 11.90 -16.41
N ARG A 350 1.69 12.30 -15.94
CA ARG A 350 2.99 11.86 -16.49
C ARG A 350 3.99 11.72 -15.36
N THR A 351 4.60 10.54 -15.26
CA THR A 351 5.66 10.24 -14.30
C THR A 351 6.76 9.49 -15.00
N LEU A 352 8.01 9.95 -14.88
CA LEU A 352 9.20 9.26 -15.32
C LEU A 352 10.10 9.02 -14.11
N LYS A 353 10.55 7.78 -13.94
CA LYS A 353 11.49 7.39 -12.87
C LYS A 353 12.69 6.69 -13.50
N LEU A 354 13.86 6.94 -12.92
CA LEU A 354 15.10 6.25 -13.24
C LEU A 354 15.75 5.82 -11.93
N HIS A 355 16.04 4.54 -11.81
CA HIS A 355 16.85 3.98 -10.76
C HIS A 355 18.12 3.40 -11.40
N GLY A 356 19.28 3.76 -10.86
CA GLY A 356 20.55 3.21 -11.32
C GLY A 356 21.41 2.75 -10.15
N THR A 357 21.98 1.56 -10.24
CA THR A 357 22.93 1.06 -9.25
C THR A 357 24.21 0.56 -9.89
N ARG A 358 25.32 0.75 -9.18
CA ARG A 358 26.63 0.22 -9.57
C ARG A 358 27.40 -0.24 -8.35
N THR A 359 27.99 -1.42 -8.44
CA THR A 359 28.87 -1.95 -7.40
C THR A 359 30.32 -1.82 -7.85
N LEU A 360 31.15 -1.24 -6.98
CA LEU A 360 32.58 -0.97 -7.21
C LEU A 360 33.36 -1.51 -6.00
N GLY A 361 33.75 -2.79 -6.06
CA GLY A 361 34.41 -3.46 -4.93
C GLY A 361 33.52 -3.47 -3.68
N THR A 362 33.97 -2.82 -2.62
CA THR A 362 33.23 -2.67 -1.35
C THR A 362 32.20 -1.53 -1.35
N TYR A 363 32.11 -0.75 -2.44
CA TYR A 363 31.18 0.37 -2.57
C TYR A 363 29.99 0.02 -3.43
N ASN A 364 28.83 0.58 -3.10
CA ASN A 364 27.64 0.54 -3.92
C ASN A 364 27.11 1.97 -4.10
N LEU A 365 26.99 2.41 -5.34
CA LEU A 365 26.42 3.69 -5.71
C LEU A 365 24.99 3.46 -6.17
N SER A 366 24.06 4.31 -5.74
CA SER A 366 22.70 4.34 -6.26
C SER A 366 22.23 5.75 -6.55
N LEU A 367 21.46 5.89 -7.63
CA LEU A 367 20.82 7.11 -8.08
C LEU A 367 19.32 6.84 -8.20
N ASP A 368 18.50 7.72 -7.63
CA ASP A 368 17.05 7.67 -7.79
C ASP A 368 16.58 9.02 -8.33
N TRP A 369 16.14 9.06 -9.58
CA TRP A 369 15.60 10.26 -10.21
C TRP A 369 14.10 10.10 -10.45
N VAL A 370 13.35 11.13 -10.09
CA VAL A 370 11.91 11.22 -10.33
C VAL A 370 11.62 12.53 -11.04
N ASN A 371 10.84 12.45 -12.12
CA ASN A 371 10.24 13.58 -12.81
C ASN A 371 8.73 13.37 -12.87
N GLN A 372 7.96 14.28 -12.29
CA GLN A 372 6.50 14.22 -12.29
C GLN A 372 5.93 15.50 -12.89
N GLY A 373 4.92 15.32 -13.74
CA GLY A 373 4.14 16.42 -14.29
C GLY A 373 3.32 17.15 -13.24
N HIS A 374 2.58 18.16 -13.70
CA HIS A 374 1.63 18.87 -12.85
C HIS A 374 0.50 17.94 -12.39
N ARG A 375 -0.16 18.35 -11.31
CA ARG A 375 -1.40 17.74 -10.78
C ARG A 375 -2.36 18.82 -10.34
N PHE A 376 -3.59 18.41 -10.00
CA PHE A 376 -4.59 19.28 -9.39
C PHE A 376 -4.80 18.87 -7.93
N SER A 377 -4.85 19.88 -7.07
CA SER A 377 -5.20 19.81 -5.65
C SER A 377 -6.68 20.08 -5.47
N TYR A 378 -7.14 19.97 -4.22
CA TYR A 378 -8.44 20.48 -3.80
C TYR A 378 -8.72 21.90 -4.32
N GLY A 379 -9.99 22.18 -4.67
CA GLY A 379 -10.40 23.45 -5.29
C GLY A 379 -9.88 23.66 -6.71
N ASP A 380 -9.57 22.60 -7.46
CA ASP A 380 -8.99 22.62 -8.82
C ASP A 380 -7.67 23.41 -8.92
N SER A 381 -6.94 23.48 -7.80
CA SER A 381 -5.68 24.23 -7.73
C SER A 381 -4.56 23.48 -8.45
N ARG A 382 -4.02 24.07 -9.51
CA ARG A 382 -2.90 23.47 -10.26
C ARG A 382 -1.59 23.57 -9.48
N ILE A 383 -0.94 22.43 -9.26
CA ILE A 383 0.41 22.32 -8.67
C ILE A 383 1.40 21.99 -9.78
N SER A 384 2.48 22.77 -9.87
CA SER A 384 3.54 22.55 -10.86
C SER A 384 4.19 21.17 -10.69
N GLY A 385 4.63 20.58 -11.81
CA GLY A 385 5.48 19.40 -11.76
C GLY A 385 6.81 19.66 -11.07
N TYR A 386 7.52 18.59 -10.72
CA TYR A 386 8.82 18.66 -10.07
C TYR A 386 9.75 17.58 -10.57
N SER A 387 11.04 17.81 -10.35
CA SER A 387 12.08 16.82 -10.59
C SER A 387 13.03 16.80 -9.40
N LYS A 388 13.36 15.60 -8.92
CA LYS A 388 14.28 15.42 -7.82
C LYS A 388 15.21 14.24 -8.07
N LEU A 389 16.41 14.33 -7.51
CA LEU A 389 17.44 13.31 -7.58
C LEU A 389 17.90 12.99 -6.16
N ASP A 390 17.91 11.71 -5.80
CA ASP A 390 18.54 11.22 -4.59
C ASP A 390 19.83 10.47 -4.97
N LEU A 391 20.87 10.64 -4.14
CA LEU A 391 22.15 9.95 -4.26
C LEU A 391 22.38 9.09 -3.01
N LYS A 392 22.80 7.83 -3.19
CA LYS A 392 23.14 6.91 -2.10
C LYS A 392 24.52 6.30 -2.33
N LEU A 393 25.33 6.27 -1.27
CA LEU A 393 26.61 5.57 -1.22
C LEU A 393 26.58 4.55 -0.09
N GLY A 394 26.66 3.27 -0.43
CA GLY A 394 26.89 2.17 0.49
C GLY A 394 28.37 1.78 0.54
N HIS A 395 28.86 1.45 1.74
CA HIS A 395 30.20 0.91 1.94
C HIS A 395 30.16 -0.31 2.86
N LYS A 396 30.61 -1.45 2.35
CA LYS A 396 30.76 -2.69 3.12
C LYS A 396 32.10 -2.64 3.86
N LEU A 397 32.06 -2.24 5.14
CA LEU A 397 33.25 -2.16 5.99
C LEU A 397 33.84 -3.56 6.25
N ASN A 398 32.99 -4.53 6.56
CA ASN A 398 33.36 -5.93 6.75
C ASN A 398 32.14 -6.83 6.48
N GLN A 399 32.19 -8.11 6.85
CA GLN A 399 31.06 -9.03 6.61
C GLN A 399 29.80 -8.71 7.44
N GLN A 400 29.97 -8.06 8.59
CA GLN A 400 28.91 -7.79 9.57
C GLN A 400 28.40 -6.35 9.50
N THR A 401 29.23 -5.40 9.07
CA THR A 401 28.94 -3.96 9.12
C THR A 401 28.88 -3.32 7.74
N LYS A 402 27.78 -2.61 7.47
CA LYS A 402 27.59 -1.76 6.28
C LYS A 402 27.28 -0.33 6.71
N LEU A 403 27.91 0.63 6.05
CA LEU A 403 27.58 2.05 6.16
C LEU A 403 26.81 2.49 4.92
N HIS A 404 25.83 3.37 5.11
CA HIS A 404 25.10 4.00 4.04
C HIS A 404 25.01 5.50 4.28
N PHE A 405 25.30 6.28 3.25
CA PHE A 405 25.10 7.72 3.22
C PHE A 405 24.12 8.05 2.10
N LYS A 406 23.10 8.87 2.40
CA LYS A 406 22.12 9.33 1.44
C LYS A 406 22.05 10.85 1.46
N VAL A 407 22.09 11.45 0.27
CA VAL A 407 21.66 12.82 0.01
C VAL A 407 20.34 12.75 -0.74
N GLY A 408 19.22 13.00 -0.05
CA GLY A 408 17.90 13.07 -0.66
C GLY A 408 17.62 14.48 -1.18
N ASN A 409 16.93 14.60 -2.32
CA ASN A 409 16.63 15.86 -2.98
C ASN A 409 17.91 16.71 -3.17
N LEU A 410 18.87 16.16 -3.91
CA LEU A 410 20.23 16.69 -4.09
C LEU A 410 20.24 18.18 -4.48
N PHE A 411 19.32 18.60 -5.34
CA PHE A 411 19.23 19.99 -5.82
C PHE A 411 18.35 20.89 -4.94
N ASP A 412 17.88 20.40 -3.79
CA ASP A 412 17.00 21.12 -2.86
C ASP A 412 15.74 21.70 -3.55
N LYS A 413 15.13 20.90 -4.43
CA LYS A 413 13.93 21.31 -5.15
C LYS A 413 12.80 21.50 -4.16
N GLN A 414 12.27 22.71 -4.10
CA GLN A 414 11.01 23.01 -3.42
C GLN A 414 9.85 22.56 -4.32
N TYR A 415 8.97 21.71 -3.79
CA TYR A 415 7.79 21.20 -4.48
C TYR A 415 6.66 20.95 -3.48
N GLN A 416 5.46 20.72 -4.01
CA GLN A 416 4.25 20.45 -3.23
C GLN A 416 3.54 19.22 -3.81
N LEU A 417 2.89 18.44 -2.94
CA LEU A 417 2.00 17.34 -3.34
C LEU A 417 0.53 17.73 -3.17
N GLU A 418 0.24 18.52 -2.14
CA GLU A 418 -1.03 19.20 -1.90
C GLU A 418 -0.74 20.71 -1.82
N LYS A 419 -1.66 21.53 -2.32
CA LYS A 419 -1.46 22.97 -2.44
C LYS A 419 -1.32 23.58 -1.05
N GLY A 420 -0.22 24.32 -0.85
CA GLY A 420 0.06 24.96 0.44
C GLY A 420 0.66 24.02 1.48
N PHE A 421 0.95 22.76 1.14
CA PHE A 421 1.70 21.85 1.98
C PHE A 421 3.11 21.64 1.44
N THR A 422 4.09 21.82 2.31
CA THR A 422 5.52 21.69 2.02
C THR A 422 5.96 20.24 2.06
N THR A 423 7.00 19.93 1.30
CA THR A 423 7.70 18.65 1.35
C THR A 423 9.12 18.86 1.85
N ALA A 424 9.74 17.81 2.39
CA ALA A 424 11.14 17.88 2.79
C ALA A 424 12.05 18.37 1.64
N GLY A 425 12.87 19.38 1.94
CA GLY A 425 13.95 19.85 1.08
C GLY A 425 15.10 18.84 0.99
N ARG A 426 16.34 19.33 0.86
CA ARG A 426 17.52 18.47 0.89
C ARG A 426 17.66 17.76 2.24
N THR A 427 17.88 16.46 2.20
CA THR A 427 18.09 15.62 3.39
C THR A 427 19.43 14.93 3.36
N LEU A 428 20.08 14.82 4.52
CA LEU A 428 21.33 14.09 4.72
C LEU A 428 21.10 12.99 5.75
N LEU A 429 21.32 11.74 5.36
CA LEU A 429 21.10 10.58 6.21
C LEU A 429 22.34 9.70 6.24
N LEU A 430 22.78 9.34 7.44
CA LEU A 430 23.78 8.31 7.70
C LEU A 430 23.09 7.11 8.33
N SER A 431 23.41 5.91 7.88
CA SER A 431 22.87 4.66 8.44
C SER A 431 23.98 3.64 8.62
N ILE A 432 23.93 2.93 9.75
CA ILE A 432 24.84 1.84 10.08
C ILE A 432 23.99 0.59 10.23
N ASN A 433 24.31 -0.45 9.46
CA ASN A 433 23.69 -1.76 9.60
C ASN A 433 24.75 -2.73 10.12
N TYR A 434 24.46 -3.35 11.26
CA TYR A 434 25.28 -4.41 11.85
C TYR A 434 24.46 -5.68 11.94
N ARG A 435 24.99 -6.79 11.43
CA ARG A 435 24.38 -8.12 11.50
C ARG A 435 25.38 -9.09 12.10
N MET A 436 25.04 -9.64 13.27
CA MET A 436 25.78 -10.76 13.85
C MET A 436 25.60 -12.00 12.96
N GLN A 437 26.67 -12.76 12.79
CA GLN A 437 26.68 -14.02 12.04
C GLN A 437 26.22 -15.18 12.91
#